data_AF-A0A3D5P1K6-F1
#
_entry.id   AF-A0A3D5P1K6-F1
#
_cell.length_a   1.000
_cell.length_b   1.000
_cell.length_c   1.000
_cell.angle_alpha   90.00
_cell.angle_beta   90.00
_cell.angle_gamma   90.00
#
_symmetry.space_group_name_H-M   'P 1'
#
loop_
_entity.id
_entity.type
_entity.pdbx_description
1 polymer ?
#
loop_
_entity_poly.entity_id
_entity_poly.type
_entity_poly.pdbx_seq_one_letter_code
_entity_poly.pdbx_strand_id
1 'polypeptide(L)'
;MKMPRRALLQALTITVVATLAGVATPAPISAQDLEIAMDRDRMTEFALAHVAVNDARDEFHGAVARVHDPEGRLRAREEVEEAITTILEEAGMTREEYDQITLLISLDGELRTMFEEVMAELEEGTGG
;
A
#
# COMPACT_ATOMS: atom_id res chain seq x y z
N MET A 1 -7.09 -72.69 13.60
CA MET A 1 -6.75 -72.57 15.03
C MET A 1 -6.96 -71.11 15.44
N LYS A 2 -8.06 -70.78 16.12
CA LYS A 2 -8.16 -70.50 17.57
C LYS A 2 -7.30 -69.29 18.03
N MET A 3 -7.94 -68.12 18.17
CA MET A 3 -7.49 -67.01 19.03
C MET A 3 -7.69 -67.36 20.51
N PRO A 4 -6.96 -66.73 21.44
CA PRO A 4 -7.60 -65.82 22.42
C PRO A 4 -6.73 -64.60 22.81
N ARG A 5 -7.27 -63.37 22.85
CA ARG A 5 -7.98 -62.72 23.97
C ARG A 5 -7.14 -62.57 25.27
N ARG A 6 -6.70 -61.33 25.59
CA ARG A 6 -7.03 -60.55 26.83
C ARG A 6 -5.91 -59.61 27.30
N ALA A 7 -6.36 -58.44 27.75
CA ALA A 7 -5.71 -57.43 28.59
C ALA A 7 -4.56 -56.66 27.90
N LEU A 8 -4.58 -55.33 27.82
CA LEU A 8 -4.88 -54.40 28.90
C LEU A 8 -5.52 -53.12 28.33
N LEU A 9 -6.60 -52.67 28.95
CA LEU A 9 -7.07 -51.30 28.82
C LEU A 9 -5.94 -50.35 29.25
N GLN A 10 -5.59 -49.38 28.41
CA GLN A 10 -5.27 -48.05 28.92
C GLN A 10 -5.96 -47.02 28.03
N ALA A 11 -7.04 -46.51 28.59
CA ALA A 11 -7.68 -45.30 28.13
C ALA A 11 -6.65 -44.17 28.12
N LEU A 12 -6.51 -43.48 27.00
CA LEU A 12 -6.05 -42.11 27.01
C LEU A 12 -7.04 -41.29 26.19
N THR A 13 -8.11 -40.90 26.88
CA THR A 13 -8.95 -39.77 26.55
C THR A 13 -8.05 -38.55 26.31
N ILE A 14 -7.84 -38.17 25.05
CA ILE A 14 -7.29 -36.86 24.74
C ILE A 14 -8.43 -35.87 24.95
N THR A 15 -8.44 -35.29 26.15
CA THR A 15 -9.26 -34.15 26.50
C THR A 15 -8.90 -32.99 25.57
N VAL A 16 -9.78 -32.69 24.61
CA VAL A 16 -9.76 -31.41 23.88
C VAL A 16 -10.20 -30.34 24.87
N VAL A 17 -9.23 -29.73 25.55
CA VAL A 17 -9.47 -28.49 26.30
C VAL A 17 -9.41 -27.34 25.31
N ALA A 18 -10.59 -26.82 24.97
CA ALA A 18 -10.76 -25.56 24.26
C ALA A 18 -10.32 -24.41 25.18
N THR A 19 -9.06 -24.00 25.09
CA THR A 19 -8.63 -22.68 25.55
C THR A 19 -8.89 -21.68 24.44
N LEU A 20 -10.02 -20.97 24.57
CA LEU A 20 -10.27 -19.67 23.92
C LEU A 20 -9.25 -18.65 24.44
N ALA A 21 -8.03 -18.71 23.91
CA ALA A 21 -7.14 -17.57 23.90
C ALA A 21 -7.48 -16.79 22.63
N GLY A 22 -8.04 -15.58 22.79
CA GLY A 22 -8.21 -14.62 21.72
C GLY A 22 -6.84 -14.21 21.19
N VAL A 23 -6.29 -15.04 20.30
CA VAL A 23 -5.19 -14.64 19.43
C VAL A 23 -5.88 -13.82 18.36
N ALA A 24 -5.80 -12.51 18.46
CA ALA A 24 -6.01 -11.64 17.31
C ALA A 24 -4.89 -11.98 16.31
N THR A 25 -5.12 -13.02 15.51
CA THR A 25 -4.31 -13.26 14.31
C THR A 25 -4.44 -11.99 13.48
N PRO A 26 -3.35 -11.27 13.18
CA PRO A 26 -3.42 -10.22 12.18
C PRO A 26 -3.95 -10.89 10.91
N ALA A 27 -5.13 -10.47 10.46
CA ALA A 27 -5.64 -10.95 9.20
C ALA A 27 -4.59 -10.60 8.13
N PRO A 28 -4.21 -11.53 7.25
CA PRO A 28 -3.45 -11.17 6.07
C PRO A 28 -4.35 -10.26 5.24
N ILE A 29 -4.12 -8.95 5.32
CA ILE A 29 -4.72 -7.99 4.39
C ILE A 29 -4.11 -8.35 3.03
N SER A 30 -4.90 -9.04 2.22
CA SER A 30 -4.53 -9.33 0.85
C SER A 30 -4.75 -8.05 0.06
N ALA A 31 -3.83 -7.68 -0.84
CA ALA A 31 -4.02 -6.60 -1.82
C ALA A 31 -5.25 -6.80 -2.75
N GLN A 32 -6.05 -7.83 -2.51
CA GLN A 32 -7.26 -8.21 -3.21
C GLN A 32 -8.55 -7.81 -2.45
N ASP A 33 -8.46 -7.33 -1.21
CA ASP A 33 -9.65 -6.99 -0.39
C ASP A 33 -10.06 -5.51 -0.48
N LEU A 34 -9.26 -4.66 -1.13
CA LEU A 34 -9.67 -3.30 -1.49
C LEU A 34 -10.00 -3.28 -2.99
N GLU A 35 -11.26 -3.57 -3.32
CA GLU A 35 -11.82 -3.19 -4.62
C GLU A 35 -11.91 -1.66 -4.64
N ILE A 36 -10.78 -1.00 -4.93
CA ILE A 36 -10.74 0.46 -5.11
C ILE A 36 -11.54 0.74 -6.37
N ALA A 37 -12.80 1.14 -6.21
CA ALA A 37 -13.61 1.64 -7.31
C ALA A 37 -12.96 2.93 -7.82
N MET A 38 -12.32 2.84 -8.98
CA MET A 38 -11.63 3.96 -9.61
C MET A 38 -12.56 4.62 -10.63
N ASP A 39 -13.27 5.66 -10.18
CA ASP A 39 -13.98 6.56 -11.08
C ASP A 39 -13.10 7.76 -11.47
N ARG A 40 -13.63 8.62 -12.34
CA ARG A 40 -12.88 9.75 -12.89
C ARG A 40 -12.54 10.83 -11.86
N ASP A 41 -13.43 11.07 -10.91
CA ASP A 41 -13.21 12.07 -9.86
C ASP A 41 -12.08 11.58 -8.94
N ARG A 42 -12.12 10.31 -8.53
CA ARG A 42 -11.05 9.70 -7.74
C ARG A 42 -9.73 9.61 -8.51
N MET A 43 -9.77 9.32 -9.81
CA MET A 43 -8.59 9.35 -10.66
C MET A 43 -7.97 10.76 -10.71
N THR A 44 -8.80 11.81 -10.73
CA THR A 44 -8.35 13.21 -10.73
C THR A 44 -7.67 13.58 -9.41
N GLU A 45 -8.26 13.21 -8.28
CA GLU A 45 -7.63 13.39 -6.96
C GLU A 45 -6.29 12.67 -6.86
N PHE A 46 -6.23 11.41 -7.33
CA PHE A 46 -5.00 10.65 -7.39
C PHE A 46 -3.96 11.32 -8.30
N ALA A 47 -4.34 11.77 -9.49
CA ALA A 47 -3.43 12.40 -10.44
C ALA A 47 -2.82 13.69 -9.88
N LEU A 48 -3.61 14.52 -9.21
CA LEU A 48 -3.11 15.73 -8.53
C LEU A 48 -2.08 15.38 -7.44
N ALA A 49 -2.39 14.40 -6.59
CA ALA A 49 -1.46 13.93 -5.57
C ALA A 49 -0.19 13.32 -6.21
N HIS A 50 -0.33 12.58 -7.31
CA HIS A 50 0.77 11.96 -8.02
C HIS A 50 1.74 12.99 -8.62
N VAL A 51 1.21 14.08 -9.21
CA VAL A 51 2.02 15.20 -9.69
C VAL A 51 2.81 15.83 -8.54
N ALA A 52 2.12 16.20 -7.45
CA ALA A 52 2.77 16.82 -6.30
C ALA A 52 3.86 15.91 -5.66
N VAL A 53 3.61 14.60 -5.58
CA VAL A 53 4.61 13.63 -5.11
C VAL A 53 5.83 13.57 -6.04
N ASN A 54 5.62 13.63 -7.36
CA ASN A 54 6.72 13.63 -8.31
C ASN A 54 7.54 14.94 -8.24
N ASP A 55 6.89 16.08 -8.08
CA ASP A 55 7.58 17.36 -7.87
C ASP A 55 8.46 17.34 -6.61
N ALA A 56 7.94 16.80 -5.50
CA ALA A 56 8.72 16.63 -4.27
C ALA A 56 9.93 15.71 -4.46
N ARG A 57 9.78 14.63 -5.24
CA ARG A 57 10.88 13.71 -5.58
C ARG A 57 11.94 14.39 -6.46
N ASP A 58 11.52 15.23 -7.40
CA ASP A 58 12.44 15.96 -8.26
C ASP A 58 13.21 17.03 -7.49
N GLU A 59 12.56 17.72 -6.55
CA GLU A 59 13.24 18.62 -5.62
C GLU A 59 14.29 17.89 -4.78
N PHE A 60 13.93 16.71 -4.25
CA PHE A 60 14.86 15.84 -3.52
C PHE A 60 16.06 15.42 -4.36
N HIS A 61 15.84 14.97 -5.60
CA HIS A 61 16.92 14.63 -6.51
C HIS A 61 17.86 15.82 -6.74
N GLY A 62 17.30 17.02 -6.89
CA GLY A 62 18.07 18.26 -6.95
C GLY A 62 18.86 18.54 -5.67
N ALA A 63 18.26 18.37 -4.51
CA ALA A 63 18.89 18.60 -3.21
C ALA A 63 20.07 17.65 -2.98
N VAL A 64 19.87 16.35 -3.20
CA VAL A 64 20.93 15.33 -3.02
C VAL A 64 22.08 15.52 -4.02
N ALA A 65 21.80 16.01 -5.24
CA ALA A 65 22.85 16.32 -6.20
C ALA A 65 23.78 17.46 -5.73
N ARG A 66 23.28 18.39 -4.90
CA ARG A 66 24.04 19.53 -4.35
C ARG A 66 24.76 19.22 -3.04
N VAL A 67 24.43 18.09 -2.39
CA VAL A 67 24.95 17.73 -1.07
C VAL A 67 25.98 16.60 -1.17
N HIS A 68 27.16 16.83 -0.57
CA HIS A 68 28.30 15.92 -0.63
C HIS A 68 28.58 15.17 0.68
N ASP A 69 27.99 15.60 1.80
CA ASP A 69 28.13 14.94 3.09
C ASP A 69 26.95 13.97 3.38
N PRO A 70 27.18 12.89 4.15
CA PRO A 70 26.13 11.92 4.48
C PRO A 70 24.97 12.51 5.30
N GLU A 71 25.23 13.48 6.17
CA GLU A 71 24.22 14.06 7.07
C GLU A 71 23.20 14.90 6.29
N GLY A 72 23.66 15.73 5.36
CA GLY A 72 22.77 16.48 4.49
C GLY A 72 21.97 15.59 3.54
N ARG A 73 22.50 14.44 3.13
CA ARG A 73 21.73 13.45 2.36
C ARG A 73 20.63 12.79 3.19
N LEU A 74 20.90 12.55 4.47
CA LEU A 74 19.90 12.04 5.41
C LEU A 74 18.78 13.08 5.63
N ARG A 75 19.14 14.34 5.89
CA ARG A 75 18.16 15.43 6.03
C ARG A 75 17.30 15.59 4.79
N ALA A 76 17.89 15.62 3.59
CA ALA A 76 17.12 15.69 2.35
C ALA A 76 16.13 14.52 2.20
N ARG A 77 16.51 13.32 2.68
CA ARG A 77 15.60 12.16 2.68
C ARG A 77 14.46 12.33 3.68
N GLU A 78 14.73 12.82 4.88
CA GLU A 78 13.69 13.07 5.88
C GLU A 78 12.71 14.14 5.40
N GLU A 79 13.23 15.23 4.82
CA GLU A 79 12.43 16.33 4.26
C GLU A 79 11.50 15.85 3.13
N VAL A 80 11.96 15.00 2.21
CA VAL A 80 11.09 14.50 1.13
C VAL A 80 10.04 13.50 1.63
N GLU A 81 10.37 12.66 2.62
CA GLU A 81 9.38 11.74 3.19
C GLU A 81 8.30 12.50 3.97
N GLU A 82 8.66 13.56 4.69
CA GLU A 82 7.71 14.46 5.34
C GLU A 82 6.82 15.16 4.31
N ALA A 83 7.40 15.75 3.26
CA ALA A 83 6.64 16.42 2.20
C ALA A 83 5.65 15.47 1.52
N ILE A 84 6.10 14.27 1.15
CA ILE A 84 5.22 13.25 0.55
C ILE A 84 4.10 12.85 1.51
N THR A 85 4.40 12.69 2.80
CA THR A 85 3.38 12.35 3.81
C THR A 85 2.31 13.45 3.87
N THR A 86 2.71 14.72 3.93
CA THR A 86 1.78 15.87 3.92
C THR A 86 0.94 15.91 2.66
N ILE A 87 1.52 15.73 1.48
CA ILE A 87 0.79 15.71 0.20
C ILE A 87 -0.32 14.64 0.21
N LEU A 88 0.00 13.44 0.70
CA LEU A 88 -0.96 12.34 0.75
C LEU A 88 -2.05 12.59 1.80
N GLU A 89 -1.70 13.14 2.97
CA GLU A 89 -2.68 13.52 4.00
C GLU A 89 -3.65 14.61 3.50
N GLU A 90 -3.16 15.62 2.79
CA GLU A 90 -3.98 16.67 2.18
C GLU A 90 -4.94 16.12 1.11
N ALA A 91 -4.49 15.11 0.37
CA ALA A 91 -5.31 14.38 -0.60
C ALA A 91 -6.26 13.33 0.04
N GLY A 92 -6.26 13.22 1.37
CA GLY A 92 -7.06 12.21 2.09
C GLY A 92 -6.69 10.77 1.71
N MET A 93 -5.41 10.53 1.42
CA MET A 93 -4.90 9.27 0.91
C MET A 93 -3.82 8.72 1.84
N THR A 94 -3.87 7.42 2.12
CA THR A 94 -2.76 6.76 2.81
C THR A 94 -1.64 6.39 1.83
N ARG A 95 -0.40 6.22 2.34
CA ARG A 95 0.72 5.68 1.54
C ARG A 95 0.37 4.35 0.88
N GLU A 96 -0.32 3.48 1.62
CA GLU A 96 -0.71 2.16 1.13
C GLU A 96 -1.73 2.26 -0.02
N GLU A 97 -2.73 3.13 0.08
CA GLU A 97 -3.66 3.40 -1.03
C GLU A 97 -2.95 3.97 -2.25
N TYR A 98 -2.04 4.94 -2.06
CA TYR A 98 -1.27 5.52 -3.15
C TYR A 98 -0.48 4.44 -3.93
N ASP A 99 0.20 3.56 -3.20
CA ASP A 99 1.00 2.48 -3.80
C ASP A 99 0.09 1.44 -4.50
N GLN A 100 -1.05 1.11 -3.91
CA GLN A 100 -2.04 0.21 -4.52
C GLN A 100 -2.65 0.79 -5.79
N ILE A 101 -3.05 2.06 -5.79
CA ILE A 101 -3.60 2.73 -6.99
C ILE A 101 -2.53 2.80 -8.08
N THR A 102 -1.29 3.17 -7.73
CA THR A 102 -0.15 3.16 -8.67
C THR A 102 0.03 1.78 -9.30
N LEU A 103 -0.03 0.72 -8.50
CA LEU A 103 0.06 -0.66 -8.98
C LEU A 103 -1.12 -1.01 -9.90
N LEU A 104 -2.36 -0.70 -9.51
CA LEU A 104 -3.56 -0.98 -10.31
C LEU A 104 -3.49 -0.30 -11.69
N ILE A 105 -3.13 0.98 -11.73
CA ILE A 105 -2.93 1.73 -12.99
C ILE A 105 -1.85 1.06 -13.87
N SER A 106 -0.79 0.54 -13.27
CA SER A 106 0.28 -0.14 -14.04
C SER A 106 -0.16 -1.49 -14.63
N LEU A 107 -1.15 -2.15 -14.04
CA LEU A 107 -1.62 -3.48 -14.41
C LEU A 107 -2.86 -3.44 -15.31
N ASP A 108 -3.71 -2.43 -15.17
CA ASP A 108 -4.97 -2.29 -15.89
C ASP A 108 -4.87 -1.25 -17.02
N GLY A 109 -5.14 -1.68 -18.25
CA GLY A 109 -5.03 -0.82 -19.43
C GLY A 109 -6.10 0.28 -19.52
N GLU A 110 -7.30 0.03 -19.00
CA GLU A 110 -8.39 1.01 -19.00
C GLU A 110 -8.11 2.10 -17.95
N LEU A 111 -7.66 1.70 -16.76
CA LEU A 111 -7.25 2.65 -15.71
C LEU A 111 -6.04 3.49 -16.15
N ARG A 112 -5.05 2.88 -16.82
CA ARG A 112 -3.94 3.64 -17.41
C ARG A 112 -4.42 4.67 -18.42
N THR A 113 -5.34 4.30 -19.30
CA THR A 113 -5.88 5.24 -20.31
C THR A 113 -6.60 6.40 -19.62
N MET A 114 -7.43 6.12 -18.62
CA MET A 114 -8.12 7.16 -17.83
C MET A 114 -7.14 8.08 -17.11
N PHE A 115 -6.07 7.52 -16.52
CA PHE A 115 -5.02 8.30 -15.88
C PHE A 115 -4.31 9.23 -16.88
N GLU A 116 -3.93 8.71 -18.05
CA GLU A 116 -3.29 9.51 -19.12
C GLU A 116 -4.20 10.65 -19.61
N GLU A 117 -5.50 10.39 -19.78
CA GLU A 117 -6.49 11.41 -20.15
C GLU A 117 -6.61 12.50 -19.08
N VAL A 118 -6.72 12.11 -17.81
CA VAL A 118 -6.79 13.05 -16.68
C VAL A 118 -5.52 13.90 -16.59
N MET A 119 -4.34 13.29 -16.75
CA MET A 119 -3.06 14.01 -16.75
C MET A 119 -3.00 15.04 -17.89
N ALA A 120 -3.44 14.68 -19.10
CA ALA A 120 -3.50 15.62 -20.22
C ALA A 120 -4.44 16.80 -19.95
N GLU A 121 -5.59 16.57 -19.33
CA GLU A 121 -6.52 17.64 -18.96
C GLU A 121 -5.96 18.58 -17.88
N LEU A 122 -5.22 18.04 -16.91
CA LEU A 122 -4.54 18.85 -15.90
C LEU A 122 -3.45 19.74 -16.52
N GLU A 123 -2.72 19.24 -17.51
CA GLU A 123 -1.73 20.03 -18.27
C GLU A 123 -2.41 21.16 -19.07
N GLU A 124 -3.50 20.86 -19.78
CA GLU A 124 -4.26 21.84 -20.55
C GLU A 124 -4.91 22.92 -19.67
N GLY A 125 -5.46 22.54 -18.52
CA GLY A 125 -6.09 23.46 -17.57
C GLY A 125 -5.12 24.40 -16.86
N THR A 126 -3.85 24.02 -16.73
CA THR A 126 -2.79 24.83 -16.12
C THR A 126 -2.19 25.86 -17.10
N GLY A 127 -2.42 25.68 -18.40
CA GLY A 127 -1.92 26.56 -19.47
C GLY A 127 -2.83 27.72 -19.89
N GLY A 128 -3.93 27.96 -19.17
CA GLY A 128 -4.97 28.97 -19.49
C GLY A 128 -4.89 30.27 -18.70
#